data_AF-A0A1Y1M7Y7-F1
#
_entry.id   AF-A0A1Y1M7Y7-F1
#
_cell.length_a   1.000
_cell.length_b   1.000
_cell.length_c   1.000
_cell.angle_alpha   90.00
_cell.angle_beta   90.00
_cell.angle_gamma   90.00
#
_symmetry.space_group_name_H-M   'P 1'
#
loop_
_entity.id
_entity.type
_entity.pdbx_description
1 polymer ?
#
loop_
_entity_poly.entity_id
_entity_poly.type
_entity_poly.pdbx_seq_one_letter_code
_entity_poly.pdbx_strand_id
1 'polypeptide(L)'
;VFLEYWKIQEIDLSMRWMVRGVNKVKINRPAFKYDKIIVDENGRTKHYFPKWKQIARQLLQIPFIILATIALGLMICSVFVVEVLICETYEGPHQFYLEYVPTILLAVAIPRISSSLEGIANALTEYENHRTADEHEMSLTQKLFILSIITNYLPILLTAFVYVPFGDVIIPRVKQLIVHLFPKFAAKLVFRPFASDTDR
;
A
#
# COMPACT_ATOMS: atom_id res chain seq x y z
N VAL A 1 21.97 -12.50 -7.51
CA VAL A 1 22.44 -13.84 -7.08
C VAL A 1 21.38 -14.57 -6.26
N PHE A 2 20.90 -14.03 -5.13
CA PHE A 2 19.90 -14.68 -4.27
C PHE A 2 18.61 -15.09 -5.01
N LEU A 3 17.97 -14.17 -5.77
CA LEU A 3 16.70 -14.48 -6.46
C LEU A 3 16.81 -15.60 -7.49
N GLU A 4 17.89 -15.61 -8.29
CA GLU A 4 18.09 -16.67 -9.28
C GLU A 4 18.44 -18.01 -8.63
N TYR A 5 19.20 -17.99 -7.53
CA TYR A 5 19.46 -19.19 -6.74
C TYR A 5 18.17 -19.77 -6.15
N TRP A 6 17.30 -18.92 -5.59
CA TRP A 6 16.02 -19.35 -5.05
C TRP A 6 15.10 -19.95 -6.11
N LYS A 7 15.06 -19.39 -7.34
CA LYS A 7 14.30 -19.98 -8.45
C LYS A 7 14.75 -21.39 -8.80
N ILE A 8 16.07 -21.64 -8.80
CA ILE A 8 16.62 -22.98 -9.05
C ILE A 8 16.21 -23.93 -7.90
N GLN A 9 16.34 -23.46 -6.66
CA GLN A 9 15.99 -24.24 -5.47
C GLN A 9 14.49 -24.56 -5.39
N GLU A 10 13.62 -23.64 -5.81
CA GLU A 10 12.16 -23.87 -5.90
C GLU A 10 11.85 -25.03 -6.85
N ILE A 11 12.49 -25.08 -8.01
CA ILE A 11 12.29 -26.16 -8.98
C ILE A 11 12.79 -27.49 -8.41
N ASP A 12 13.97 -27.52 -7.79
CA ASP A 12 14.53 -28.72 -7.16
C ASP A 12 13.60 -29.27 -6.06
N LEU A 13 13.14 -28.40 -5.14
CA LEU A 13 12.20 -28.76 -4.09
C LEU A 13 10.86 -29.26 -4.66
N SER A 14 10.35 -28.61 -5.73
CA SER A 14 9.09 -29.03 -6.36
C SER A 14 9.18 -30.43 -6.97
N MET A 15 10.35 -30.81 -7.50
CA MET A 15 10.61 -32.14 -8.02
C MET A 15 10.82 -33.14 -6.88
N ARG A 16 11.62 -32.79 -5.86
CA ARG A 16 11.89 -33.64 -4.69
C ARG A 16 10.62 -34.00 -3.93
N TRP A 17 9.67 -33.07 -3.81
CA TRP A 17 8.38 -33.29 -3.16
C TRP A 17 7.28 -33.80 -4.10
N MET A 18 7.59 -34.03 -5.39
CA MET A 18 6.61 -34.48 -6.40
C MET A 18 5.39 -33.56 -6.54
N VAL A 19 5.55 -32.26 -6.27
CA VAL A 19 4.46 -31.25 -6.34
C VAL A 19 4.54 -30.36 -7.59
N ARG A 20 5.46 -30.66 -8.51
CA ARG A 20 5.63 -29.89 -9.75
C ARG A 20 4.37 -29.96 -10.61
N GLY A 21 3.76 -28.80 -10.87
CA GLY A 21 2.61 -28.68 -11.76
C GLY A 21 1.24 -28.98 -11.12
N VAL A 22 1.18 -29.15 -9.79
CA VAL A 22 -0.08 -29.39 -9.04
C VAL A 22 -1.13 -28.30 -9.32
N ASN A 23 -0.72 -27.07 -9.65
CA ASN A 23 -1.62 -25.98 -10.04
C ASN A 23 -2.63 -26.36 -11.15
N LYS A 24 -2.24 -27.21 -12.12
CA LYS A 24 -3.13 -27.62 -13.21
C LYS A 24 -4.24 -28.58 -12.77
N VAL A 25 -4.06 -29.28 -11.65
CA VAL A 25 -4.96 -30.33 -11.15
C VAL A 25 -5.95 -29.77 -10.11
N LYS A 26 -5.77 -28.51 -9.69
CA LYS A 26 -6.60 -27.92 -8.64
C LYS A 26 -8.06 -27.76 -9.04
N ILE A 27 -8.91 -28.07 -8.08
CA ILE A 27 -10.37 -27.95 -8.20
C ILE A 27 -10.79 -26.49 -8.30
N ASN A 28 -11.97 -26.28 -8.89
CA ASN A 28 -12.56 -24.96 -8.97
C ASN A 28 -13.10 -24.53 -7.60
N ARG A 29 -13.01 -23.24 -7.32
CA ARG A 29 -13.61 -22.64 -6.13
C ARG A 29 -15.15 -22.71 -6.20
N PRO A 30 -15.87 -22.95 -5.10
CA PRO A 30 -17.34 -22.99 -5.12
C PRO A 30 -18.00 -21.71 -5.66
N ALA A 31 -17.40 -20.54 -5.41
CA ALA A 31 -17.90 -19.25 -5.88
C ALA A 31 -17.57 -18.94 -7.36
N PHE A 32 -16.89 -19.83 -8.07
CA PHE A 32 -16.50 -19.61 -9.47
C PHE A 32 -17.71 -19.68 -10.40
N LYS A 33 -17.97 -18.58 -11.12
CA LYS A 33 -19.05 -18.51 -12.13
C LYS A 33 -18.49 -18.81 -13.52
N TYR A 34 -19.09 -19.79 -14.20
CA TYR A 34 -18.66 -20.21 -15.53
C TYR A 34 -19.68 -19.86 -16.60
N ASP A 35 -19.20 -19.54 -17.81
CA ASP A 35 -20.06 -19.17 -18.94
C ASP A 35 -20.42 -20.39 -19.79
N LYS A 36 -19.49 -21.36 -19.90
CA LYS A 36 -19.63 -22.54 -20.77
C LYS A 36 -19.01 -23.77 -20.11
N ILE A 37 -19.51 -24.94 -20.45
CA ILE A 37 -18.91 -26.23 -20.08
C ILE A 37 -18.26 -26.80 -21.36
N ILE A 38 -16.97 -27.09 -21.28
CA ILE A 38 -16.20 -27.69 -22.39
C ILE A 38 -15.82 -29.10 -21.97
N VAL A 39 -16.03 -30.08 -22.83
CA VAL A 39 -15.55 -31.45 -22.61
C VAL A 39 -14.15 -31.57 -23.21
N ASP A 40 -13.18 -31.92 -22.37
CA ASP A 40 -11.79 -32.15 -22.77
C ASP A 40 -11.67 -33.42 -23.63
N GLU A 41 -10.57 -33.60 -24.37
CA GLU A 41 -10.29 -34.82 -25.16
C GLU A 41 -10.36 -36.11 -24.30
N ASN A 42 -10.14 -35.98 -23.00
CA ASN A 42 -10.22 -37.06 -22.01
C ASN A 42 -11.63 -37.26 -21.42
N GLY A 43 -12.67 -36.65 -21.99
CA GLY A 43 -14.07 -36.75 -21.54
C GLY A 43 -14.40 -35.96 -20.26
N ARG A 44 -13.48 -35.13 -19.75
CA ARG A 44 -13.67 -34.36 -18.52
C ARG A 44 -14.40 -33.06 -18.79
N THR A 45 -15.46 -32.77 -18.03
CA THR A 45 -16.18 -31.50 -18.09
C THR A 45 -15.38 -30.39 -17.38
N LYS A 46 -14.96 -29.38 -18.12
CA LYS A 46 -14.26 -28.19 -17.63
C LYS A 46 -15.18 -26.98 -17.68
N HIS A 47 -15.35 -26.34 -16.53
CA HIS A 47 -16.02 -25.04 -16.43
C HIS A 47 -15.11 -23.95 -17.01
N TYR A 48 -15.55 -23.31 -18.09
CA TYR A 48 -14.77 -22.32 -18.82
C TYR A 48 -15.31 -20.90 -18.60
N PHE A 49 -14.39 -19.98 -18.31
CA PHE A 49 -14.62 -18.55 -18.28
C PHE A 49 -13.66 -17.87 -19.24
N PRO A 50 -14.14 -17.00 -20.16
CA PRO A 50 -13.29 -16.38 -21.18
C PRO A 50 -12.25 -15.45 -20.56
N LYS A 51 -10.98 -15.71 -20.87
CA LYS A 51 -9.83 -14.97 -20.32
C LYS A 51 -9.86 -13.47 -20.64
N TRP A 52 -10.37 -13.07 -21.80
CA TRP A 52 -10.54 -11.66 -22.16
C TRP A 52 -11.47 -10.90 -21.20
N LYS A 53 -12.57 -11.54 -20.75
CA LYS A 53 -13.45 -10.92 -19.73
C LYS A 53 -12.71 -10.78 -18.39
N GLN A 54 -11.91 -11.78 -18.02
CA GLN A 54 -11.11 -11.74 -16.80
C GLN A 54 -10.09 -10.58 -16.84
N ILE A 55 -9.36 -10.44 -17.94
CA ILE A 55 -8.38 -9.35 -18.12
C ILE A 55 -9.08 -7.98 -18.09
N ALA A 56 -10.24 -7.84 -18.75
CA ALA A 56 -11.02 -6.60 -18.71
C ALA A 56 -11.47 -6.24 -17.28
N ARG A 57 -11.84 -7.23 -16.46
CA ARG A 57 -12.16 -7.00 -15.04
C ARG A 57 -10.92 -6.65 -14.21
N GLN A 58 -9.80 -7.32 -14.47
CA GLN A 58 -8.51 -7.03 -13.82
C GLN A 58 -7.99 -5.63 -14.13
N LEU A 59 -8.39 -5.02 -15.26
CA LEU A 59 -8.02 -3.63 -15.57
C LEU A 59 -8.49 -2.64 -14.49
N LEU A 60 -9.57 -2.94 -13.77
CA LEU A 60 -10.04 -2.15 -12.63
C LEU A 60 -9.07 -2.13 -11.44
N GLN A 61 -8.05 -3.00 -11.42
CA GLN A 61 -6.98 -2.94 -10.42
C GLN A 61 -6.13 -1.66 -10.57
N ILE A 62 -5.97 -1.14 -11.78
CA ILE A 62 -5.15 0.06 -12.03
C ILE A 62 -5.73 1.29 -11.33
N PRO A 63 -7.01 1.68 -11.56
CA PRO A 63 -7.59 2.80 -10.85
C PRO A 63 -7.69 2.56 -9.34
N PHE A 64 -7.88 1.30 -8.89
CA PHE A 64 -7.83 0.96 -7.47
C PHE A 64 -6.45 1.27 -6.86
N ILE A 65 -5.37 0.83 -7.50
CA ILE A 65 -3.99 1.08 -7.04
C ILE A 65 -3.71 2.58 -6.99
N ILE A 66 -4.10 3.33 -8.02
CA ILE A 66 -3.94 4.79 -8.06
C ILE A 66 -4.69 5.44 -6.89
N LEU A 67 -5.96 5.09 -6.69
CA LEU A 67 -6.77 5.62 -5.60
C LEU A 67 -6.18 5.28 -4.24
N ALA A 68 -5.77 4.03 -4.02
CA ALA A 68 -5.14 3.58 -2.78
C ALA A 68 -3.83 4.32 -2.50
N THR A 69 -3.02 4.53 -3.54
CA THR A 69 -1.75 5.27 -3.44
C THR A 69 -1.97 6.73 -3.09
N ILE A 70 -2.96 7.38 -3.71
CA ILE A 70 -3.32 8.77 -3.39
C ILE A 70 -3.89 8.86 -1.98
N ALA A 71 -4.80 7.97 -1.60
CA ALA A 71 -5.44 8.00 -0.28
C ALA A 71 -4.43 7.77 0.85
N LEU A 72 -3.64 6.69 0.79
CA LEU A 72 -2.60 6.40 1.77
C LEU A 72 -1.48 7.44 1.72
N GLY A 73 -1.08 7.87 0.53
CA GLY A 73 -0.03 8.86 0.34
C GLY A 73 -0.39 10.21 0.93
N LEU A 74 -1.58 10.75 0.62
CA LEU A 74 -2.06 12.01 1.19
C LEU A 74 -2.15 11.94 2.71
N MET A 75 -2.63 10.82 3.24
CA MET A 75 -2.74 10.60 4.67
C MET A 75 -1.37 10.59 5.36
N ILE A 76 -0.43 9.77 4.87
CA ILE A 76 0.95 9.69 5.40
C ILE A 76 1.64 11.04 5.28
N CYS A 77 1.54 11.72 4.14
CA CYS A 77 2.10 13.06 3.94
C CYS A 77 1.49 14.07 4.91
N SER A 78 0.18 14.00 5.17
CA SER A 78 -0.49 14.91 6.11
C SER A 78 0.04 14.73 7.54
N VAL A 79 0.21 13.49 8.00
CA VAL A 79 0.77 13.26 9.34
C VAL A 79 2.24 13.62 9.40
N PHE A 80 3.01 13.32 8.35
CA PHE A 80 4.42 13.74 8.26
C PHE A 80 4.58 15.25 8.34
N VAL A 81 3.70 16.01 7.69
CA VAL A 81 3.69 17.48 7.80
C VAL A 81 3.42 17.91 9.24
N VAL A 82 2.44 17.30 9.92
CA VAL A 82 2.17 17.60 11.33
C VAL A 82 3.36 17.26 12.22
N GLU A 83 4.04 16.14 11.94
CA GLU A 83 5.24 15.70 12.64
C GLU A 83 6.37 16.73 12.55
N VAL A 84 6.74 17.11 11.34
CA VAL A 84 7.79 18.12 11.11
C VAL A 84 7.44 19.45 11.76
N LEU A 85 6.18 19.88 11.73
CA LEU A 85 5.77 21.14 12.35
C LEU A 85 5.90 21.13 13.87
N ILE A 86 5.50 20.04 14.51
CA ILE A 86 5.61 19.91 15.97
C ILE A 86 7.08 19.88 16.37
N CYS A 87 7.92 19.13 15.66
CA CYS A 87 9.33 18.99 15.99
C CYS A 87 10.14 20.26 15.74
N GLU A 88 9.94 20.93 14.61
CA GLU A 88 10.78 22.08 14.20
C GLU A 88 10.34 23.42 14.77
N THR A 89 9.05 23.55 15.12
CA THR A 89 8.46 24.88 15.33
C THR A 89 7.84 25.10 16.70
N TYR A 90 7.57 24.04 17.46
CA TYR A 90 6.89 24.15 18.74
C TYR A 90 7.88 24.24 19.93
N GLU A 91 8.07 25.45 20.49
CA GLU A 91 8.85 25.67 21.73
C GLU A 91 7.96 25.88 22.98
N GLY A 92 6.73 25.34 22.99
CA GLY A 92 5.80 25.49 24.11
C GLY A 92 6.04 24.52 25.29
N PRO A 93 5.44 24.77 26.46
CA PRO A 93 5.48 23.81 27.57
C PRO A 93 4.86 22.47 27.14
N HIS A 94 5.43 21.33 27.58
CA HIS A 94 5.05 19.96 27.23
C HIS A 94 5.44 19.46 25.82
N GLN A 95 6.45 20.07 25.17
CA GLN A 95 7.00 19.63 23.87
C GLN A 95 7.25 18.11 23.78
N PHE A 96 7.81 17.49 24.84
CA PHE A 96 8.06 16.05 24.89
C PHE A 96 6.82 15.18 24.68
N TYR A 97 5.64 15.60 25.15
CA TYR A 97 4.40 14.83 24.95
C TYR A 97 3.81 15.04 23.55
N LEU A 98 3.99 16.24 22.99
CA LEU A 98 3.46 16.61 21.68
C LEU A 98 4.21 15.92 20.54
N GLU A 99 5.49 15.63 20.71
CA GLU A 99 6.33 14.91 19.74
C GLU A 99 5.81 13.49 19.43
N TYR A 100 5.15 12.84 20.39
CA TYR A 100 4.57 11.50 20.18
C TYR A 100 3.19 11.50 19.50
N VAL A 101 2.52 12.66 19.42
CA VAL A 101 1.16 12.77 18.86
C VAL A 101 1.09 12.29 17.39
N PRO A 102 1.99 12.70 16.49
CA PRO A 102 2.01 12.21 15.11
C PRO A 102 2.19 10.69 15.02
N THR A 103 3.09 10.14 15.83
CA THR A 103 3.36 8.69 15.86
C THR A 103 2.15 7.90 16.32
N ILE A 104 1.46 8.35 17.38
CA ILE A 104 0.22 7.72 17.87
C ILE A 104 -0.88 7.82 16.81
N LEU A 105 -1.00 8.99 16.15
CA LEU A 105 -1.97 9.20 15.09
C LEU A 105 -1.73 8.23 13.92
N LEU A 106 -0.48 8.07 13.46
CA LEU A 106 -0.14 7.09 12.42
C LEU A 106 -0.44 5.67 12.84
N ALA A 107 -0.03 5.28 14.06
CA ALA A 107 -0.24 3.94 14.58
C ALA A 107 -1.72 3.54 14.63
N VAL A 108 -2.62 4.49 14.91
CA VAL A 108 -4.07 4.25 14.93
C VAL A 108 -4.69 4.34 13.54
N ALA A 109 -4.23 5.28 12.71
CA ALA A 109 -4.89 5.61 11.48
C ALA A 109 -4.50 4.67 10.32
N ILE A 110 -3.24 4.19 10.26
CA ILE A 110 -2.77 3.26 9.23
C ILE A 110 -3.62 1.97 9.21
N PRO A 111 -3.79 1.24 10.34
CA PRO A 111 -4.58 -0.01 10.33
C PRO A 111 -6.04 0.19 9.91
N ARG A 112 -6.65 1.34 10.26
CA ARG A 112 -8.04 1.63 9.89
C ARG A 112 -8.21 1.81 8.38
N ILE A 113 -7.33 2.59 7.76
CA ILE A 113 -7.41 2.84 6.31
C ILE A 113 -6.98 1.59 5.53
N SER A 114 -5.92 0.92 5.96
CA SER A 114 -5.50 -0.35 5.37
C SER A 114 -6.65 -1.34 5.41
N SER A 115 -7.29 -1.60 6.57
CA SER A 115 -8.44 -2.52 6.67
C SER A 115 -9.58 -2.16 5.71
N SER A 116 -9.89 -0.88 5.53
CA SER A 116 -10.88 -0.44 4.55
C SER A 116 -10.47 -0.75 3.10
N LEU A 117 -9.21 -0.50 2.73
CA LEU A 117 -8.68 -0.77 1.39
C LEU A 117 -8.53 -2.27 1.12
N GLU A 118 -8.20 -3.06 2.13
CA GLU A 118 -8.19 -4.53 2.08
C GLU A 118 -9.59 -5.08 1.80
N GLY A 119 -10.62 -4.52 2.44
CA GLY A 119 -12.02 -4.85 2.14
C GLY A 119 -12.38 -4.59 0.68
N ILE A 120 -11.95 -3.46 0.13
CA ILE A 120 -12.16 -3.13 -1.29
C ILE A 120 -11.36 -4.07 -2.20
N ALA A 121 -10.10 -4.38 -1.85
CA ALA A 121 -9.27 -5.32 -2.60
C ALA A 121 -9.87 -6.73 -2.64
N ASN A 122 -10.46 -7.18 -1.53
CA ASN A 122 -11.21 -8.43 -1.45
C ASN A 122 -12.42 -8.42 -2.38
N ALA A 123 -13.25 -7.37 -2.32
CA ALA A 123 -14.43 -7.23 -3.18
C ALA A 123 -14.05 -7.21 -4.68
N LEU A 124 -12.96 -6.52 -5.03
CA LEU A 124 -12.45 -6.47 -6.40
C LEU A 124 -11.93 -7.83 -6.88
N THR A 125 -11.22 -8.56 -6.02
CA THR A 125 -10.68 -9.89 -6.34
C THR A 125 -11.79 -10.93 -6.51
N GLU A 126 -12.88 -10.79 -5.74
CA GLU A 126 -14.08 -11.60 -5.92
C GLU A 126 -14.75 -11.31 -7.27
N TYR A 127 -14.81 -10.04 -7.67
CA TYR A 127 -15.34 -9.62 -8.97
C TYR A 127 -14.54 -10.16 -10.17
N GLU A 128 -13.21 -10.27 -10.04
CA GLU A 128 -12.31 -10.83 -11.06
C GLU A 128 -12.61 -12.31 -11.38
N ASN A 129 -13.31 -13.03 -10.49
CA ASN A 129 -13.81 -14.41 -10.70
C ASN A 129 -12.70 -15.42 -11.09
N HIS A 130 -11.73 -15.60 -10.20
CA HIS A 130 -10.66 -16.60 -10.37
C HIS A 130 -11.19 -18.03 -10.27
N ARG A 131 -10.58 -18.95 -11.04
CA ARG A 131 -11.01 -20.35 -11.11
C ARG A 131 -10.64 -21.12 -9.85
N THR A 132 -9.39 -20.98 -9.40
CA THR A 132 -8.83 -21.73 -8.26
C THR A 132 -8.68 -20.82 -7.03
N ALA A 133 -8.64 -21.44 -5.85
CA ALA A 133 -8.40 -20.71 -4.61
C ALA A 133 -7.02 -20.03 -4.60
N ASP A 134 -5.98 -20.69 -5.11
CA ASP A 134 -4.63 -20.10 -5.13
C ASP A 134 -4.51 -18.92 -6.09
N GLU A 135 -5.15 -18.97 -7.26
CA GLU A 135 -5.18 -17.80 -8.17
C GLU A 135 -5.88 -16.61 -7.51
N HIS A 136 -6.95 -16.87 -6.77
CA HIS A 136 -7.67 -15.84 -6.01
C HIS A 136 -6.79 -15.25 -4.91
N GLU A 137 -6.17 -16.09 -4.08
CA GLU A 137 -5.29 -15.68 -2.98
C GLU A 137 -4.03 -14.97 -3.49
N MET A 138 -3.45 -15.43 -4.60
CA MET A 138 -2.30 -14.79 -5.23
C MET A 138 -2.65 -13.39 -5.73
N SER A 139 -3.79 -13.22 -6.41
CA SER A 139 -4.24 -11.90 -6.88
C SER A 139 -4.53 -10.96 -5.70
N LEU A 140 -5.18 -11.46 -4.64
CA LEU A 140 -5.41 -10.68 -3.42
C LEU A 140 -4.07 -10.25 -2.78
N THR A 141 -3.14 -11.20 -2.63
CA THR A 141 -1.82 -10.94 -2.02
C THR A 141 -1.05 -9.87 -2.79
N GLN A 142 -1.12 -9.86 -4.12
CA GLN A 142 -0.48 -8.82 -4.93
C GLN A 142 -1.08 -7.42 -4.65
N LYS A 143 -2.41 -7.32 -4.50
CA LYS A 143 -3.06 -6.05 -4.16
C LYS A 143 -2.66 -5.58 -2.75
N LEU A 144 -2.64 -6.50 -1.78
CA LEU A 144 -2.21 -6.22 -0.40
C LEU A 144 -0.73 -5.81 -0.32
N PHE A 145 0.12 -6.44 -1.12
CA PHE A 145 1.54 -6.13 -1.18
C PHE A 145 1.80 -4.68 -1.60
N ILE A 146 1.02 -4.16 -2.55
CA ILE A 146 1.10 -2.75 -2.95
C ILE A 146 0.73 -1.82 -1.78
N LEU A 147 -0.35 -2.13 -1.06
CA LEU A 147 -0.75 -1.35 0.12
C LEU A 147 0.37 -1.35 1.17
N SER A 148 0.96 -2.52 1.43
CA SER A 148 2.06 -2.67 2.38
C SER A 148 3.32 -1.91 1.96
N ILE A 149 3.66 -1.89 0.66
CA ILE A 149 4.79 -1.09 0.16
C ILE A 149 4.58 0.38 0.49
N ILE A 150 3.37 0.90 0.20
CA ILE A 150 3.06 2.31 0.43
C ILE A 150 3.14 2.63 1.92
N THR A 151 2.50 1.83 2.78
CA THR A 151 2.47 2.13 4.22
C THR A 151 3.86 2.04 4.88
N ASN A 152 4.71 1.12 4.43
CA ASN A 152 5.98 0.84 5.10
C ASN A 152 7.16 1.64 4.53
N TYR A 153 7.20 1.88 3.21
CA TYR A 153 8.34 2.55 2.58
C TYR A 153 8.09 4.03 2.32
N LEU A 154 6.84 4.48 2.12
CA LEU A 154 6.57 5.89 1.80
C LEU A 154 7.07 6.87 2.88
N PRO A 155 6.90 6.63 4.20
CA PRO A 155 7.41 7.54 5.23
C PRO A 155 8.93 7.72 5.16
N ILE A 156 9.66 6.61 4.96
CA ILE A 156 11.13 6.61 4.87
C ILE A 156 11.57 7.30 3.58
N LEU A 157 10.89 7.03 2.46
CA LEU A 157 11.16 7.70 1.19
C LEU A 157 10.92 9.20 1.27
N LEU A 158 9.85 9.63 1.94
CA LEU A 158 9.55 11.04 2.16
C LEU A 158 10.64 11.70 3.00
N THR A 159 11.11 11.01 4.04
CA THR A 159 12.22 11.50 4.86
C THR A 159 13.52 11.64 4.04
N ALA A 160 13.92 10.57 3.36
CA ALA A 160 15.21 10.51 2.67
C ALA A 160 15.28 11.37 1.39
N PHE A 161 14.20 11.46 0.62
CA PHE A 161 14.19 12.12 -0.69
C PHE A 161 13.49 13.48 -0.70
N VAL A 162 12.69 13.81 0.31
CA VAL A 162 11.97 15.08 0.37
C VAL A 162 12.45 15.92 1.54
N TYR A 163 12.45 15.36 2.75
CA TYR A 163 12.79 16.12 3.96
C TYR A 163 14.28 16.45 4.04
N VAL A 164 15.17 15.46 4.01
CA VAL A 164 16.62 15.67 4.13
C VAL A 164 17.19 16.59 3.03
N PRO A 165 16.87 16.41 1.73
CA PRO A 165 17.47 17.24 0.69
C PRO A 165 16.78 18.59 0.45
N PHE A 166 15.49 18.74 0.78
CA PHE A 166 14.70 19.94 0.45
C PHE A 166 13.96 20.58 1.64
N GLY A 167 14.28 20.16 2.87
CA GLY A 167 13.64 20.64 4.10
C GLY A 167 13.61 22.16 4.21
N ASP A 168 14.73 22.82 3.93
CA ASP A 168 14.90 24.28 4.01
C ASP A 168 13.92 25.06 3.11
N VAL A 169 13.50 24.47 1.98
CA VAL A 169 12.57 25.11 1.04
C VAL A 169 11.12 24.75 1.36
N ILE A 170 10.89 23.51 1.82
CA ILE A 170 9.55 22.96 2.04
C ILE A 170 8.96 23.47 3.36
N ILE A 171 9.72 23.44 4.45
CA ILE A 171 9.25 23.80 5.79
C ILE A 171 8.68 25.23 5.82
N PRO A 172 9.34 26.26 5.26
CA PRO A 172 8.79 27.63 5.23
C PRO A 172 7.50 27.75 4.42
N ARG A 173 7.39 27.02 3.29
CA ARG A 173 6.19 27.04 2.43
C ARG A 173 5.01 26.34 3.10
N VAL A 174 5.25 25.19 3.72
CA VAL A 174 4.26 24.45 4.48
C VAL A 174 3.74 25.30 5.64
N LYS A 175 4.64 25.96 6.36
CA LYS A 175 4.30 26.93 7.41
C LYS A 175 3.41 28.06 6.89
N GLN A 176 3.78 28.72 5.78
CA GLN A 176 2.97 29.78 5.18
C GLN A 176 1.58 29.30 4.76
N LEU A 177 1.51 28.12 4.13
CA LEU A 177 0.26 27.51 3.67
C LEU A 177 -0.67 27.18 4.85
N ILE A 178 -0.12 26.69 5.96
CA ILE A 178 -0.89 26.37 7.17
C ILE A 178 -1.33 27.63 7.91
N VAL A 179 -0.50 28.66 7.98
CA VAL A 179 -0.89 29.96 8.55
C VAL A 179 -2.06 30.55 7.78
N HIS A 180 -2.07 30.40 6.45
CA HIS A 180 -3.17 30.84 5.60
C HIS A 180 -4.45 30.01 5.80
N LEU A 181 -4.33 28.68 5.93
CA LEU A 181 -5.47 27.78 6.11
C LEU A 181 -6.05 27.81 7.54
N PHE A 182 -5.21 28.02 8.55
CA PHE A 182 -5.58 27.94 9.97
C PHE A 182 -5.02 29.14 10.78
N PRO A 183 -5.53 30.37 10.56
CA PRO A 183 -4.98 31.58 11.17
C PRO A 183 -5.06 31.59 12.69
N LYS A 184 -6.08 30.94 13.29
CA LYS A 184 -6.23 30.83 14.76
C LYS A 184 -5.24 29.85 15.41
N PHE A 185 -4.76 28.85 14.65
CA PHE A 185 -3.79 27.86 15.13
C PHE A 185 -2.37 28.43 15.03
N ALA A 186 -2.08 29.16 13.94
CA ALA A 186 -0.82 29.86 13.73
C ALA A 186 -0.56 30.98 14.73
N ALA A 187 -1.58 31.74 15.16
CA ALA A 187 -1.41 32.82 16.13
C ALA A 187 -0.95 32.35 17.53
N LYS A 188 -1.07 31.05 17.84
CA LYS A 188 -0.63 30.42 19.09
C LYS A 188 0.74 29.74 19.01
N LEU A 189 1.29 29.57 17.81
CA LEU A 189 2.59 28.95 17.60
C LEU A 189 3.67 30.04 17.62
N VAL A 190 4.54 30.02 18.63
CA VAL A 190 5.69 30.93 18.74
C VAL A 190 6.73 30.48 17.72
N PHE A 191 6.71 31.10 16.55
CA PHE A 191 7.59 30.75 15.44
C PHE A 191 8.97 31.39 15.59
N ARG A 192 10.04 30.60 15.75
CA ARG A 192 11.41 31.09 15.45
C ARG A 192 11.61 31.27 13.93
N PRO A 193 12.50 32.20 13.51
CA PRO A 193 13.06 32.18 12.17
C PRO A 193 13.96 30.95 12.01
N PHE A 194 13.82 30.26 10.87
CA PHE A 194 14.61 29.09 10.52
C PHE A 194 16.11 29.44 10.48
N ALA A 195 16.94 28.72 11.22
CA ALA A 195 18.39 28.81 11.18
C ALA A 195 18.93 27.43 10.82
N SER A 196 19.60 27.33 9.66
CA SER A 196 20.32 26.13 9.25
C SER A 196 21.47 25.91 10.23
N ASP A 197 21.43 24.80 10.96
CA ASP A 197 22.52 24.37 11.84
C ASP A 197 23.48 23.52 11.01
N THR A 198 24.64 24.07 10.66
CA THR A 198 25.62 23.42 9.76
C THR A 198 26.45 22.32 10.42
N ASP A 199 26.25 22.06 11.72
CA ASP A 199 27.09 21.15 12.51
C ASP A 199 26.39 19.84 12.93
N ARG A 200 25.25 19.47 12.32
CA ARG A 200 24.52 18.23 12.66
C ARG A 200 24.14 17.34 11.49
#